data_AF-A0A972HY02-F1
#
_entry.id   AF-A0A972HY02-F1
#
_cell.length_a   1.000
_cell.length_b   1.000
_cell.length_c   1.000
_cell.angle_alpha   90.00
_cell.angle_beta   90.00
_cell.angle_gamma   90.00
#
_symmetry.space_group_name_H-M   'P 1'
#
loop_
_entity.id
_entity.type
_entity.pdbx_description
1 polymer ?
#
loop_
_entity_poly.entity_id
_entity_poly.type
_entity_poly.pdbx_seq_one_letter_code
_entity_poly.pdbx_strand_id
1 'polypeptide(L)'
;MHKRKRLLFIAIFVITLFCNSVVFGEEVEIKLNQEEWKELNEFFSNFSEVFLKPFKKGQVSNTELVRFGILHNLWNNYQLFQPYNSSYLKLDKKFVETTVEKYFGIKSITHESVGDKIYKDGYYIIPVSSGEAYLFSQVTKFIDMGNGYYVAFLNLYIASSGFGGDPHGNLKTWNKERDGDIPKLSSKMVATVKKVTSNGSSRYILIEYLRDK
;
A
#
# COMPACT_ATOMS: atom_id res chain seq x y z
N MET A 1 54.82 1.61 54.14
CA MET A 1 54.82 2.08 52.73
C MET A 1 53.74 1.32 51.97
N HIS A 2 52.69 2.03 51.55
CA HIS A 2 51.49 1.51 50.87
C HIS A 2 51.80 0.78 49.55
N LYS A 3 50.98 -0.23 49.20
CA LYS A 3 50.02 -0.12 48.07
C LYS A 3 49.18 -1.40 47.85
N ARG A 4 47.86 -1.17 47.99
CA ARG A 4 46.75 -1.60 47.11
C ARG A 4 46.47 -3.10 46.95
N LYS A 5 45.53 -3.58 47.78
CA LYS A 5 44.60 -4.67 47.44
C LYS A 5 43.80 -4.27 46.19
N ARG A 6 43.87 -5.04 45.11
CA ARG A 6 43.01 -4.88 43.93
C ARG A 6 41.71 -5.64 44.19
N LEU A 7 40.63 -4.92 44.52
CA LEU A 7 39.28 -5.45 44.47
C LEU A 7 38.89 -5.59 43.00
N LEU A 8 38.62 -6.81 42.57
CA LEU A 8 38.06 -7.12 41.26
C LEU A 8 36.54 -6.88 41.34
N PHE A 9 36.06 -5.73 40.84
CA PHE A 9 34.64 -5.51 40.62
C PHE A 9 34.25 -6.20 39.32
N ILE A 10 33.59 -7.35 39.41
CA ILE A 10 32.90 -7.98 38.28
C ILE A 10 31.59 -7.22 38.11
N ALA A 11 31.55 -6.30 37.14
CA ALA A 11 30.32 -5.67 36.69
C ALA A 11 29.52 -6.69 35.86
N ILE A 12 28.48 -7.26 36.44
CA ILE A 12 27.50 -8.08 35.72
C ILE A 12 26.65 -7.10 34.89
N PHE A 13 26.97 -6.99 33.61
CA PHE A 13 26.15 -6.28 32.63
C PHE A 13 24.98 -7.20 32.27
N VAL A 14 23.86 -7.08 32.99
CA VAL A 14 22.60 -7.72 32.60
C VAL A 14 22.06 -6.93 31.40
N ILE A 15 22.39 -7.38 30.20
CA ILE A 15 21.74 -6.92 28.97
C ILE A 15 20.34 -7.55 28.97
N THR A 16 19.37 -6.86 29.57
CA THR A 16 17.97 -7.16 29.31
C THR A 16 17.69 -6.75 27.87
N LEU A 17 17.78 -7.72 26.94
CA LEU A 17 17.14 -7.62 25.64
C LEU A 17 15.64 -7.43 25.91
N PHE A 18 15.16 -6.18 25.86
CA PHE A 18 13.75 -5.90 25.67
C PHE A 18 13.40 -6.35 24.26
N CYS A 19 13.01 -7.63 24.14
CA CYS A 19 12.23 -8.09 23.02
C CYS A 19 10.90 -7.34 23.11
N ASN A 20 10.79 -6.18 22.46
CA ASN A 20 9.52 -5.49 22.25
C ASN A 20 8.67 -6.35 21.30
N SER A 21 8.17 -7.48 21.80
CA SER A 21 7.04 -8.15 21.19
C SER A 21 5.89 -7.16 21.20
N VAL A 22 5.46 -6.73 20.01
CA VAL A 22 4.24 -5.94 19.86
C VAL A 22 3.11 -6.80 20.42
N VAL A 23 2.63 -6.44 21.62
CA VAL A 23 1.47 -7.08 22.24
C VAL A 23 0.25 -6.50 21.54
N PHE A 24 -0.32 -7.25 20.60
CA PHE A 24 -1.60 -6.88 19.99
C PHE A 24 -2.70 -6.86 21.06
N GLY A 25 -3.62 -5.89 20.94
CA GLY A 25 -4.76 -5.77 21.84
C GLY A 25 -5.82 -6.85 21.56
N GLU A 26 -6.95 -6.75 22.25
CA GLU A 26 -8.12 -7.58 21.93
C GLU A 26 -8.57 -7.32 20.49
N GLU A 27 -8.83 -8.39 19.74
CA GLU A 27 -9.29 -8.29 18.36
C GLU A 27 -10.76 -7.87 18.32
N VAL A 28 -11.05 -6.69 17.79
CA VAL A 28 -12.40 -6.14 17.72
C VAL A 28 -12.78 -5.87 16.28
N GLU A 29 -13.83 -6.53 15.80
CA GLU A 29 -14.40 -6.23 14.48
C GLU A 29 -15.07 -4.86 14.50
N ILE A 30 -14.66 -3.99 13.58
CA ILE A 30 -15.17 -2.64 13.42
C ILE A 30 -16.38 -2.68 12.47
N LYS A 31 -17.50 -2.17 12.96
CA LYS A 31 -18.67 -1.89 12.13
C LYS A 31 -18.47 -0.56 11.41
N LEU A 32 -18.02 -0.64 10.16
CA LEU A 32 -17.82 0.52 9.30
C LEU A 32 -19.18 1.12 8.91
N ASN A 33 -19.29 2.44 9.02
CA ASN A 33 -20.35 3.17 8.36
C ASN A 33 -20.06 3.31 6.84
N GLN A 34 -21.01 3.86 6.08
CA GLN A 34 -20.89 3.95 4.62
C GLN A 34 -19.72 4.82 4.16
N GLU A 35 -19.43 5.91 4.87
CA GLU A 35 -18.33 6.83 4.55
C GLU A 35 -16.98 6.18 4.84
N GLU A 36 -16.81 5.60 6.03
CA GLU A 36 -15.58 4.88 6.41
C GLU A 36 -15.30 3.69 5.48
N TRP A 37 -16.35 2.97 5.09
CA TRP A 37 -16.24 1.86 4.15
C TRP A 37 -15.80 2.35 2.77
N LYS A 38 -16.34 3.48 2.29
CA LYS A 38 -15.94 4.09 1.02
C LYS A 38 -14.48 4.54 1.07
N GLU A 39 -14.06 5.25 2.10
CA GLU A 39 -12.66 5.70 2.27
C GLU A 39 -11.68 4.52 2.28
N LEU A 40 -12.00 3.44 2.99
CA LEU A 40 -11.15 2.25 2.99
C LEU A 40 -11.14 1.55 1.62
N ASN A 41 -12.27 1.48 0.93
CA ASN A 41 -12.32 0.94 -0.44
C ASN A 41 -11.44 1.74 -1.40
N GLU A 42 -11.51 3.08 -1.34
CA GLU A 42 -10.63 3.96 -2.12
C GLU A 42 -9.17 3.71 -1.77
N PHE A 43 -8.84 3.64 -0.47
CA PHE A 43 -7.49 3.33 -0.01
C PHE A 43 -6.98 2.00 -0.58
N PHE A 44 -7.73 0.90 -0.46
CA PHE A 44 -7.30 -0.42 -0.94
C PHE A 44 -7.33 -0.58 -2.45
N SER A 45 -8.18 0.19 -3.14
CA SER A 45 -8.23 0.20 -4.62
C SER A 45 -6.94 0.72 -5.22
N ASN A 46 -6.21 1.63 -4.56
CA ASN A 46 -4.87 2.08 -4.98
C ASN A 46 -3.85 0.94 -5.14
N PHE A 47 -3.98 -0.15 -4.38
CA PHE A 47 -3.11 -1.32 -4.54
C PHE A 47 -3.62 -2.29 -5.61
N SER A 48 -4.93 -2.32 -5.82
CA SER A 48 -5.60 -3.19 -6.78
C SER A 48 -5.38 -2.71 -8.21
N GLU A 49 -5.50 -1.39 -8.43
CA GLU A 49 -5.26 -0.76 -9.73
C GLU A 49 -3.86 -1.12 -10.26
N VAL A 50 -2.83 -1.14 -9.40
CA VAL A 50 -1.44 -1.40 -9.84
C VAL A 50 -1.09 -2.88 -9.95
N PHE A 51 -2.06 -3.76 -9.66
CA PHE A 51 -1.87 -5.19 -9.51
C PHE A 51 -0.75 -5.52 -8.51
N LEU A 52 -0.77 -4.86 -7.34
CA LEU A 52 0.27 -5.03 -6.33
C LEU A 52 0.38 -6.51 -5.94
N LYS A 53 1.59 -7.06 -6.05
CA LYS A 53 1.80 -8.46 -5.70
C LYS A 53 1.68 -8.67 -4.18
N PRO A 54 1.21 -9.86 -3.75
CA PRO A 54 1.22 -10.20 -2.34
C PRO A 54 2.64 -10.17 -1.75
N PHE A 55 2.79 -9.67 -0.54
CA PHE A 55 4.03 -9.64 0.22
C PHE A 55 3.75 -9.75 1.72
N LYS A 56 4.70 -10.34 2.46
CA LYS A 56 4.67 -10.35 3.93
C LYS A 56 5.27 -9.09 4.52
N LYS A 57 4.96 -8.80 5.78
CA LYS A 57 5.55 -7.66 6.51
C LYS A 57 7.07 -7.58 6.36
N GLY A 58 7.55 -6.43 5.89
CA GLY A 58 8.98 -6.16 5.68
C GLY A 58 9.59 -6.88 4.47
N GLN A 59 8.78 -7.52 3.63
CA GLN A 59 9.22 -8.29 2.45
C GLN A 59 8.68 -7.74 1.12
N VAL A 60 8.13 -6.52 1.11
CA VAL A 60 7.84 -5.83 -0.16
C VAL A 60 9.15 -5.54 -0.87
N SER A 61 9.27 -5.90 -2.14
CA SER A 61 10.50 -5.68 -2.89
C SER A 61 10.62 -4.24 -3.35
N ASN A 62 11.85 -3.77 -3.52
CA ASN A 62 12.12 -2.44 -4.08
C ASN A 62 11.45 -2.24 -5.45
N THR A 63 11.51 -3.26 -6.30
CA THR A 63 10.85 -3.27 -7.61
C THR A 63 9.34 -3.03 -7.52
N GLU A 64 8.64 -3.65 -6.57
CA GLU A 64 7.19 -3.45 -6.38
C GLU A 64 6.89 -2.06 -5.81
N LEU A 65 7.73 -1.51 -4.92
CA LEU A 65 7.58 -0.14 -4.42
C LEU A 65 7.72 0.90 -5.54
N VAL A 66 8.76 0.77 -6.37
CA VAL A 66 8.98 1.64 -7.54
C VAL A 66 7.81 1.52 -8.52
N ARG A 67 7.41 0.30 -8.86
CA ARG A 67 6.27 0.04 -9.75
C ARG A 67 4.99 0.66 -9.23
N PHE A 68 4.68 0.46 -7.94
CA PHE A 68 3.51 1.07 -7.29
C PHE A 68 3.55 2.58 -7.42
N GLY A 69 4.66 3.21 -7.03
CA GLY A 69 4.77 4.68 -7.05
C GLY A 69 4.62 5.27 -8.45
N ILE A 70 5.13 4.61 -9.49
CA ILE A 70 4.95 5.06 -10.88
C ILE A 70 3.50 4.91 -11.34
N LEU A 71 2.93 3.71 -11.19
CA LEU A 71 1.59 3.40 -11.73
C LEU A 71 0.47 4.14 -10.98
N HIS A 72 0.56 4.24 -9.66
CA HIS A 72 -0.40 5.02 -8.88
C HIS A 72 -0.42 6.49 -9.31
N ASN A 73 0.76 7.09 -9.52
CA ASN A 73 0.83 8.46 -10.02
C ASN A 73 0.32 8.57 -11.47
N LEU A 74 0.58 7.58 -12.33
CA LEU A 74 0.10 7.60 -13.71
C LEU A 74 -1.43 7.70 -13.76
N TRP A 75 -2.14 6.96 -12.91
CA TRP A 75 -3.60 6.94 -12.94
C TRP A 75 -4.27 8.01 -12.10
N ASN A 76 -3.68 8.36 -10.95
CA ASN A 76 -4.34 9.27 -9.99
C ASN A 76 -3.73 10.68 -9.98
N ASN A 77 -2.53 10.86 -10.53
CA ASN A 77 -1.80 12.14 -10.51
C ASN A 77 -1.12 12.43 -11.86
N TYR A 78 -1.82 12.16 -12.98
CA TYR A 78 -1.30 12.29 -14.33
C TYR A 78 -0.66 13.68 -14.61
N GLN A 79 -1.17 14.74 -13.97
CA GLN A 79 -0.64 16.11 -14.05
C GLN A 79 0.81 16.27 -13.55
N LEU A 80 1.33 15.30 -12.78
CA LEU A 80 2.74 15.30 -12.33
C LEU A 80 3.71 14.87 -13.44
N PHE A 81 3.20 14.25 -14.51
CA PHE A 81 4.01 13.79 -15.62
C PHE A 81 4.31 14.94 -16.59
N GLN A 82 5.52 14.95 -17.10
CA GLN A 82 5.96 15.87 -18.14
C GLN A 82 6.17 15.10 -19.44
N PRO A 83 5.89 15.70 -20.61
CA PRO A 83 6.29 15.10 -21.88
C PRO A 83 7.81 14.86 -21.93
N TYR A 84 8.22 13.68 -22.36
CA TYR A 84 9.61 13.39 -22.69
C TYR A 84 9.83 13.43 -24.20
N ASN A 85 8.93 12.80 -24.96
CA ASN A 85 8.81 12.91 -26.41
C ASN A 85 7.36 12.52 -26.83
N SER A 86 7.10 12.31 -28.11
CA SER A 86 5.77 11.98 -28.65
C SER A 86 5.15 10.69 -28.09
N SER A 87 5.95 9.78 -27.55
CA SER A 87 5.52 8.44 -27.15
C SER A 87 5.79 8.13 -25.68
N TYR A 88 6.43 9.05 -24.96
CA TYR A 88 6.88 8.84 -23.58
C TYR A 88 6.62 10.05 -22.69
N LEU A 89 6.28 9.75 -21.44
CA LEU A 89 6.20 10.69 -20.34
C LEU A 89 7.40 10.49 -19.42
N LYS A 90 7.71 11.51 -18.62
CA LYS A 90 8.68 11.42 -17.52
C LYS A 90 8.06 11.85 -16.20
N LEU A 91 8.43 11.16 -15.13
CA LEU A 91 8.05 11.44 -13.75
C LEU A 91 9.30 11.66 -12.90
N ASP A 92 9.36 12.77 -12.17
CA ASP A 92 10.44 13.05 -11.21
C ASP A 92 10.40 12.01 -10.08
N LYS A 93 11.56 11.42 -9.76
CA LYS A 93 11.69 10.37 -8.75
C LYS A 93 11.10 10.73 -7.39
N LYS A 94 11.09 12.02 -7.02
CA LYS A 94 10.56 12.50 -5.74
C LYS A 94 9.08 12.19 -5.55
N PHE A 95 8.32 12.13 -6.65
CA PHE A 95 6.89 11.80 -6.60
C PHE A 95 6.69 10.31 -6.32
N VAL A 96 7.58 9.45 -6.83
CA VAL A 96 7.60 8.02 -6.48
C VAL A 96 7.94 7.84 -5.01
N GLU A 97 8.97 8.51 -4.49
CA GLU A 97 9.33 8.48 -3.07
C GLU A 97 8.18 8.96 -2.18
N THR A 98 7.56 10.09 -2.53
CA THR A 98 6.41 10.66 -1.78
C THR A 98 5.24 9.69 -1.72
N THR A 99 4.90 9.06 -2.84
CA THR A 99 3.83 8.06 -2.92
C THR A 99 4.17 6.82 -2.08
N VAL A 100 5.41 6.32 -2.16
CA VAL A 100 5.84 5.17 -1.37
C VAL A 100 5.82 5.47 0.13
N GLU A 101 6.25 6.65 0.56
CA GLU A 101 6.16 7.06 1.97
C GLU A 101 4.70 7.19 2.43
N LYS A 102 3.82 7.73 1.57
CA LYS A 102 2.38 7.87 1.86
C LYS A 102 1.68 6.53 2.05
N TYR A 103 1.99 5.51 1.25
CA TYR A 103 1.25 4.25 1.29
C TYR A 103 1.96 3.12 2.06
N PHE A 104 3.28 3.15 2.17
CA PHE A 104 4.07 2.09 2.83
C PHE A 104 4.86 2.59 4.04
N GLY A 105 4.95 3.91 4.25
CA GLY A 105 5.76 4.48 5.34
C GLY A 105 7.26 4.32 5.14
N ILE A 106 7.71 4.00 3.93
CA ILE A 106 9.12 3.80 3.57
C ILE A 106 9.67 5.10 2.98
N LYS A 107 10.66 5.70 3.64
CA LYS A 107 11.20 7.03 3.28
C LYS A 107 12.25 7.02 2.18
N SER A 108 12.85 5.86 1.92
CA SER A 108 13.92 5.73 0.94
C SER A 108 13.81 4.41 0.23
N ILE A 109 13.86 4.47 -1.09
CA ILE A 109 13.88 3.33 -2.00
C ILE A 109 15.11 3.45 -2.90
N THR A 110 15.52 2.34 -3.50
CA THR A 110 16.54 2.36 -4.54
C THR A 110 15.89 2.66 -5.88
N HIS A 111 16.42 3.63 -6.61
CA HIS A 111 15.89 3.97 -7.93
C HIS A 111 16.60 3.15 -9.01
N GLU A 112 15.80 2.40 -9.76
CA GLU A 112 16.25 1.51 -10.83
C GLU A 112 15.15 1.36 -11.88
N SER A 113 15.54 0.97 -13.10
CA SER A 113 14.55 0.65 -14.13
C SER A 113 13.73 -0.57 -13.74
N VAL A 114 12.41 -0.54 -13.99
CA VAL A 114 11.50 -1.64 -13.67
C VAL A 114 10.66 -1.99 -14.90
N GLY A 115 10.98 -3.12 -15.52
CA GLY A 115 10.34 -3.55 -16.77
C GLY A 115 10.58 -2.54 -17.89
N ASP A 116 9.50 -2.00 -18.45
CA ASP A 116 9.48 -0.98 -19.50
C ASP A 116 9.65 0.46 -18.98
N LYS A 117 9.76 0.65 -17.66
CA LYS A 117 9.87 1.96 -17.00
C LYS A 117 11.34 2.26 -16.76
N ILE A 118 11.92 3.11 -17.58
CA ILE A 118 13.36 3.38 -17.60
C ILE A 118 13.69 4.47 -16.57
N TYR A 119 14.62 4.20 -15.66
CA TYR A 119 15.14 5.22 -14.75
C TYR A 119 16.41 5.86 -15.32
N LYS A 120 16.39 7.18 -15.50
CA LYS A 120 17.51 7.94 -16.03
C LYS A 120 17.48 9.40 -15.55
N ASP A 121 18.63 9.92 -15.13
CA ASP A 121 18.84 11.33 -14.76
C ASP A 121 17.84 11.86 -13.71
N GLY A 122 17.41 11.01 -12.77
CA GLY A 122 16.45 11.37 -11.72
C GLY A 122 14.98 11.27 -12.12
N TYR A 123 14.69 10.73 -13.30
CA TYR A 123 13.34 10.55 -13.83
C TYR A 123 13.03 9.11 -14.18
N TYR A 124 11.76 8.74 -14.06
CA TYR A 124 11.20 7.54 -14.67
C TYR A 124 10.54 7.90 -16.00
N ILE A 125 11.02 7.31 -17.08
CA ILE A 125 10.50 7.45 -18.44
C ILE A 125 9.59 6.27 -18.72
N ILE A 126 8.34 6.55 -19.07
CA ILE A 126 7.30 5.52 -19.27
C ILE A 126 6.59 5.74 -20.60
N PRO A 127 6.16 4.65 -21.29
CA PRO A 127 5.37 4.80 -22.50
C PRO A 127 4.01 5.42 -22.19
N VAL A 128 3.46 6.16 -23.15
CA VAL A 128 2.05 6.56 -23.11
C VAL A 128 1.21 5.30 -23.30
N SER A 129 0.59 4.81 -22.23
CA SER A 129 -0.28 3.63 -22.26
C SER A 129 -1.74 4.00 -22.55
N SER A 130 -2.46 3.14 -23.28
CA SER A 130 -3.92 3.25 -23.49
C SER A 130 -4.63 1.97 -23.06
N GLY A 131 -5.59 2.08 -22.15
CA GLY A 131 -6.59 1.04 -21.86
C GLY A 131 -6.07 -0.13 -21.03
N GLU A 132 -6.20 -0.02 -19.71
CA GLU A 132 -6.04 -1.12 -18.78
C GLU A 132 -7.39 -1.52 -18.20
N ALA A 133 -7.51 -2.77 -17.75
CA ALA A 133 -8.69 -3.22 -17.02
C ALA A 133 -8.84 -2.40 -15.72
N TYR A 134 -10.08 -2.10 -15.34
CA TYR A 134 -10.37 -1.36 -14.11
C TYR A 134 -10.46 -2.35 -12.94
N LEU A 135 -9.53 -2.22 -11.97
CA LEU A 135 -9.50 -3.05 -10.77
C LEU A 135 -9.73 -2.21 -9.52
N PHE A 136 -10.59 -2.70 -8.64
CA PHE A 136 -10.90 -2.04 -7.38
C PHE A 136 -11.13 -3.06 -6.26
N SER A 137 -10.98 -2.60 -5.03
CA SER A 137 -11.18 -3.39 -3.81
C SER A 137 -12.46 -2.99 -3.09
N GLN A 138 -13.10 -3.98 -2.48
CA GLN A 138 -14.14 -3.78 -1.47
C GLN A 138 -13.78 -4.47 -0.16
N VAL A 139 -13.81 -3.72 0.93
CA VAL A 139 -13.63 -4.23 2.29
C VAL A 139 -14.86 -5.03 2.70
N THR A 140 -14.63 -6.27 3.12
CA THR A 140 -15.68 -7.17 3.62
C THR A 140 -15.64 -7.31 5.13
N LYS A 141 -14.46 -7.12 5.75
CA LYS A 141 -14.26 -7.15 7.20
C LYS A 141 -13.07 -6.28 7.59
N PHE A 142 -13.17 -5.56 8.70
CA PHE A 142 -12.10 -4.74 9.26
C PHE A 142 -11.97 -4.98 10.76
N ILE A 143 -10.78 -5.37 11.22
CA ILE A 143 -10.52 -5.79 12.60
C ILE A 143 -9.45 -4.88 13.20
N ASP A 144 -9.74 -4.27 14.35
CA ASP A 144 -8.74 -3.60 15.17
C ASP A 144 -7.94 -4.65 15.94
N MET A 145 -6.62 -4.62 15.78
CA MET A 145 -5.67 -5.51 16.46
C MET A 145 -4.98 -4.80 17.64
N GLY A 146 -5.40 -3.59 17.99
CA GLY A 146 -4.75 -2.71 18.96
C GLY A 146 -3.47 -2.06 18.43
N ASN A 147 -2.97 -1.07 19.18
CA ASN A 147 -1.75 -0.31 18.87
C ASN A 147 -1.74 0.33 17.46
N GLY A 148 -2.93 0.65 16.94
CA GLY A 148 -3.12 1.25 15.60
C GLY A 148 -2.89 0.29 14.45
N TYR A 149 -2.86 -1.03 14.68
CA TYR A 149 -2.83 -2.05 13.63
C TYR A 149 -4.23 -2.56 13.33
N TYR A 150 -4.51 -2.79 12.06
CA TYR A 150 -5.79 -3.32 11.61
C TYR A 150 -5.58 -4.41 10.55
N VAL A 151 -6.51 -5.35 10.49
CA VAL A 151 -6.59 -6.35 9.43
C VAL A 151 -7.85 -6.11 8.60
N ALA A 152 -7.68 -5.97 7.29
CA ALA A 152 -8.77 -5.83 6.33
C ALA A 152 -8.87 -7.08 5.45
N PHE A 153 -10.08 -7.61 5.30
CA PHE A 153 -10.42 -8.62 4.31
C PHE A 153 -11.05 -7.93 3.11
N LEU A 154 -10.60 -8.31 1.91
CA LEU A 154 -10.86 -7.58 0.69
C LEU A 154 -11.34 -8.53 -0.40
N ASN A 155 -12.37 -8.11 -1.13
CA ASN A 155 -12.72 -8.65 -2.43
C ASN A 155 -12.17 -7.73 -3.52
N LEU A 156 -11.36 -8.25 -4.43
CA LEU A 156 -10.86 -7.52 -5.59
C LEU A 156 -11.73 -7.84 -6.78
N TYR A 157 -12.28 -6.81 -7.41
CA TYR A 157 -13.10 -6.94 -8.61
C TYR A 157 -12.33 -6.41 -9.83
N ILE A 158 -12.60 -7.02 -10.97
CA ILE A 158 -12.15 -6.57 -12.28
C ILE A 158 -13.36 -6.21 -13.14
N ALA A 159 -13.31 -5.05 -13.78
CA ALA A 159 -14.29 -4.61 -14.77
C ALA A 159 -13.57 -4.22 -16.08
N SER A 160 -14.35 -4.02 -17.14
CA SER A 160 -13.80 -3.53 -18.40
C SER A 160 -13.22 -2.13 -18.22
N SER A 161 -12.34 -1.72 -19.14
CA SER A 161 -11.79 -0.36 -19.16
C SER A 161 -12.84 0.74 -19.39
N GLY A 162 -14.06 0.36 -19.82
CA GLY A 162 -15.19 1.27 -20.06
C GLY A 162 -16.21 1.31 -18.92
N PHE A 163 -15.94 0.62 -17.79
CA PHE A 163 -16.86 0.57 -16.66
C PHE A 163 -17.17 1.96 -16.13
N GLY A 164 -18.43 2.38 -16.27
CA GLY A 164 -18.94 3.66 -15.76
C GLY A 164 -19.81 3.54 -14.50
N GLY A 165 -19.95 2.34 -13.95
CA GLY A 165 -20.74 2.09 -12.75
C GLY A 165 -20.03 2.50 -11.46
N ASP A 166 -20.74 2.48 -10.34
CA ASP A 166 -20.18 2.82 -9.03
C ASP A 166 -19.31 1.66 -8.48
N PRO A 167 -17.98 1.81 -8.31
CA PRO A 167 -17.12 0.77 -7.70
C PRO A 167 -17.46 0.49 -6.22
N HIS A 168 -18.18 1.39 -5.57
CA HIS A 168 -18.70 1.22 -4.21
C HIS A 168 -20.14 0.66 -4.20
N GLY A 169 -20.66 0.30 -5.37
CA GLY A 169 -21.93 -0.42 -5.51
C GLY A 169 -21.84 -1.87 -5.02
N ASN A 170 -22.96 -2.57 -5.09
CA ASN A 170 -23.03 -4.01 -4.85
C ASN A 170 -23.53 -4.72 -6.12
N LEU A 171 -23.55 -6.05 -6.11
CA LEU A 171 -23.99 -6.85 -7.25
C LEU A 171 -25.38 -6.45 -7.78
N LYS A 172 -26.32 -6.05 -6.90
CA LYS A 172 -27.66 -5.62 -7.31
C LYS A 172 -27.64 -4.27 -8.04
N THR A 173 -26.69 -3.40 -7.71
CA THR A 173 -26.45 -2.14 -8.43
C THR A 173 -25.74 -2.42 -9.74
N TRP A 174 -24.67 -3.22 -9.73
CA TRP A 174 -23.89 -3.54 -10.93
C TRP A 174 -24.67 -4.31 -11.98
N ASN A 175 -25.58 -5.21 -11.58
CA ASN A 175 -26.43 -5.95 -12.52
C ASN A 175 -27.48 -5.09 -13.23
N LYS A 176 -27.61 -3.81 -12.87
CA LYS A 176 -28.46 -2.85 -13.60
C LYS A 176 -27.68 -2.08 -14.66
N GLU A 177 -26.35 -2.16 -14.64
CA GLU A 177 -25.48 -1.57 -15.65
C GLU A 177 -25.52 -2.40 -16.94
N ARG A 178 -25.10 -1.80 -18.06
CA ARG A 178 -25.12 -2.41 -19.40
C ARG A 178 -24.60 -3.85 -19.40
N ASP A 179 -25.30 -4.73 -20.14
CA ASP A 179 -24.88 -6.11 -20.38
C ASP A 179 -23.42 -6.16 -20.88
N GLY A 180 -22.53 -6.73 -20.06
CA GLY A 180 -21.11 -6.92 -20.38
C GLY A 180 -20.10 -6.28 -19.43
N ASP A 181 -20.52 -5.29 -18.63
CA ASP A 181 -19.62 -4.50 -17.76
C ASP A 181 -19.77 -4.78 -16.27
N ILE A 182 -20.42 -5.89 -15.90
CA ILE A 182 -20.61 -6.27 -14.49
C ILE A 182 -19.24 -6.66 -13.88
N PRO A 183 -18.78 -5.99 -12.81
CA PRO A 183 -17.53 -6.33 -12.16
C PRO A 183 -17.51 -7.77 -11.67
N LYS A 184 -16.42 -8.48 -11.96
CA LYS A 184 -16.23 -9.88 -11.59
C LYS A 184 -15.25 -9.99 -10.44
N LEU A 185 -15.57 -10.81 -9.45
CA LEU A 185 -14.62 -11.12 -8.39
C LEU A 185 -13.38 -11.80 -9.00
N SER A 186 -12.23 -11.16 -8.87
CA SER A 186 -10.94 -11.62 -9.38
C SER A 186 -10.13 -12.35 -8.32
N SER A 187 -10.08 -11.81 -7.10
CA SER A 187 -9.35 -12.43 -6.00
C SER A 187 -9.84 -11.94 -4.64
N LYS A 188 -9.40 -12.62 -3.58
CA LYS A 188 -9.59 -12.20 -2.21
C LYS A 188 -8.24 -11.97 -1.56
N MET A 189 -8.14 -10.91 -0.77
CA MET A 189 -6.89 -10.48 -0.15
C MET A 189 -7.10 -10.18 1.34
N VAL A 190 -6.06 -10.39 2.14
CA VAL A 190 -5.97 -9.94 3.52
C VAL A 190 -4.84 -8.93 3.62
N ALA A 191 -5.14 -7.75 4.15
CA ALA A 191 -4.17 -6.67 4.31
C ALA A 191 -3.99 -6.34 5.79
N THR A 192 -2.75 -6.22 6.25
CA THR A 192 -2.46 -5.54 7.52
C THR A 192 -2.11 -4.10 7.24
N VAL A 193 -2.76 -3.18 7.93
CA VAL A 193 -2.48 -1.75 7.85
C VAL A 193 -2.11 -1.18 9.21
N LYS A 194 -1.35 -0.10 9.22
CA LYS A 194 -1.08 0.69 10.42
C LYS A 194 -1.65 2.09 10.25
N LYS A 195 -2.44 2.55 11.21
CA LYS A 195 -2.84 3.96 11.32
C LYS A 195 -1.67 4.76 11.87
N VAL A 196 -1.24 5.77 11.11
CA VAL A 196 -0.16 6.69 11.47
C VAL A 196 -0.75 8.07 11.60
N THR A 197 -0.50 8.73 12.72
CA THR A 197 -0.94 10.10 12.99
C THR A 197 0.26 11.03 12.95
N SER A 198 0.16 12.11 12.20
CA SER A 198 1.16 13.17 12.12
C SER A 198 0.46 14.51 11.97
N ASN A 199 0.87 15.51 12.77
CA ASN A 199 0.36 16.89 12.70
C ASN A 199 -1.19 16.98 12.75
N GLY A 200 -1.83 16.15 13.58
CA GLY A 200 -3.30 16.15 13.74
C GLY A 200 -4.08 15.42 12.65
N SER A 201 -3.44 14.92 11.60
CA SER A 201 -4.06 14.08 10.58
C SER A 201 -3.63 12.63 10.71
N SER A 202 -4.56 11.69 10.49
CA SER A 202 -4.27 10.26 10.45
C SER A 202 -4.40 9.70 9.04
N ARG A 203 -3.53 8.74 8.70
CA ARG A 203 -3.61 7.95 7.47
C ARG A 203 -3.25 6.50 7.72
N TYR A 204 -3.66 5.60 6.85
CA TYR A 204 -3.19 4.23 6.86
C TYR A 204 -1.94 4.04 6.01
N ILE A 205 -1.07 3.13 6.42
CA ILE A 205 -0.01 2.53 5.59
C ILE A 205 -0.21 1.03 5.49
N LEU A 206 0.09 0.45 4.34
CA LEU A 206 0.07 -0.97 4.09
C LEU A 206 1.35 -1.61 4.65
N ILE A 207 1.17 -2.61 5.51
CA ILE A 207 2.25 -3.32 6.19
C ILE A 207 2.45 -4.71 5.57
N GLU A 208 1.37 -5.37 5.20
CA GLU A 208 1.36 -6.73 4.65
C GLU A 208 0.14 -6.88 3.73
N TYR A 209 0.28 -7.68 2.67
CA TYR A 209 -0.77 -7.92 1.68
C TYR A 209 -0.70 -9.37 1.19
N LEU A 210 -1.65 -10.20 1.56
CA LEU A 210 -1.62 -11.64 1.32
C LEU A 210 -2.87 -12.06 0.54
N ARG A 211 -2.75 -13.15 -0.25
CA ARG A 211 -3.95 -13.80 -0.81
C ARG A 211 -4.70 -14.48 0.32
N ASP A 212 -6.00 -14.24 0.39
CA ASP A 212 -6.93 -15.03 1.20
C ASP A 212 -7.14 -16.37 0.48
N LYS A 213 -6.92 -17.49 1.19
CA LYS A 213 -6.91 -18.84 0.60
C LYS A 213 -8.29 -19.47 0.57
#